data_AF-A0A523MF67-F1
#
_entry.id   AF-A0A523MF67-F1
#
_cell.length_a   1.000
_cell.length_b   1.000
_cell.length_c   1.000
_cell.angle_alpha   90.00
_cell.angle_beta   90.00
_cell.angle_gamma   90.00
#
_symmetry.space_group_name_H-M   'P 1'
#
loop_
_entity.id
_entity.type
_entity.pdbx_description
1 polymer ?
#
loop_
_entity_poly.entity_id
_entity_poly.type
_entity_poly.pdbx_seq_one_letter_code
_entity_poly.pdbx_strand_id
1 'polypeptide(L)'
;MRALLGYGTQTLRAAGAEISDAGGGFYLFPSFAGTIAARTSAALCEQILEEAGIAMLPGSDFGQPPEDLTARIALVDFDGAGAMQAVAQLPEGADPDEAFLRRHCEAVMNGVDRLCGWLSDR
;
A
#
# COMPACT_ATOMS: atom_id res chain seq x y z
N MET A 1 10.10 -6.68 5.70
CA MET A 1 8.98 -5.71 5.81
C MET A 1 9.39 -4.28 5.50
N ARG A 2 10.49 -3.75 6.06
CA ARG A 2 11.00 -2.39 5.74
C ARG A 2 11.07 -2.09 4.24
N ALA A 3 11.66 -2.99 3.44
CA ALA A 3 11.75 -2.82 2.00
C ALA A 3 10.37 -2.68 1.32
N LEU A 4 9.42 -3.55 1.68
CA LEU A 4 8.05 -3.53 1.12
C LEU A 4 7.27 -2.27 1.53
N LEU A 5 7.40 -1.84 2.80
CA LEU A 5 6.85 -0.58 3.28
C LEU A 5 7.46 0.61 2.53
N GLY A 6 8.78 0.61 2.35
CA GLY A 6 9.50 1.66 1.63
C GLY A 6 9.08 1.77 0.17
N TYR A 7 8.92 0.63 -0.51
CA TYR A 7 8.36 0.58 -1.87
C TYR A 7 6.95 1.16 -1.89
N GLY A 8 6.03 0.65 -1.05
CA GLY A 8 4.65 1.12 -1.03
C GLY A 8 4.53 2.63 -0.73
N THR A 9 5.28 3.15 0.24
CA THR A 9 5.31 4.58 0.56
C THR A 9 5.80 5.41 -0.62
N GLN A 10 6.90 5.02 -1.28
CA GLN A 10 7.46 5.75 -2.41
C GLN A 10 6.52 5.75 -3.61
N THR A 11 5.96 4.58 -3.95
CA THR A 11 5.08 4.42 -5.11
C THR A 11 3.76 5.20 -4.93
N LEU A 12 3.13 5.12 -3.75
CA LEU A 12 1.93 5.89 -3.44
C LEU A 12 2.18 7.41 -3.44
N ARG A 13 3.31 7.85 -2.86
CA ARG A 13 3.69 9.26 -2.85
C ARG A 13 3.94 9.78 -4.27
N ALA A 14 4.57 8.98 -5.12
CA ALA A 14 4.78 9.33 -6.52
C ALA A 14 3.46 9.45 -7.31
N ALA A 15 2.43 8.71 -6.91
CA ALA A 15 1.07 8.80 -7.45
C ALA A 15 0.22 9.93 -6.82
N GLY A 16 0.84 10.83 -6.04
CA GLY A 16 0.17 12.00 -5.47
C GLY A 16 -0.50 11.79 -4.11
N ALA A 17 -0.41 10.59 -3.52
CA ALA A 17 -0.94 10.38 -2.18
C ALA A 17 -0.08 11.09 -1.12
N GLU A 18 -0.74 11.72 -0.15
CA GLU A 18 -0.08 12.27 1.03
C GLU A 18 0.17 11.14 2.03
N ILE A 19 1.42 10.84 2.34
CA ILE A 19 1.77 9.70 3.19
C ILE A 19 3.07 9.93 3.97
N SER A 20 3.02 9.64 5.27
CA SER A 20 4.19 9.63 6.15
C SER A 20 5.09 8.42 5.91
N ASP A 21 6.37 8.54 6.23
CA ASP A 21 7.27 7.40 6.16
C ASP A 21 6.86 6.30 7.14
N ALA A 22 6.89 5.05 6.67
CA ALA A 22 6.52 3.91 7.48
C ALA A 22 7.59 3.57 8.53
N GLY A 23 7.26 3.73 9.81
CA GLY A 23 8.16 3.45 10.93
C GLY A 23 8.21 1.99 11.37
N GLY A 24 7.31 1.14 10.89
CA GLY A 24 7.21 -0.27 11.30
C GLY A 24 5.83 -0.88 11.02
N GLY A 25 5.64 -2.12 11.48
CA GLY A 25 4.41 -2.87 11.19
C GLY A 25 4.35 -3.36 9.74
N PHE A 26 3.14 -3.42 9.18
CA PHE A 26 2.87 -3.90 7.82
C PHE A 26 1.71 -3.15 7.16
N TYR A 27 1.40 -1.95 7.67
CA TYR A 27 0.32 -1.11 7.17
C TYR A 27 0.88 0.21 6.66
N LEU A 28 0.22 0.74 5.64
CA LEU A 28 0.34 2.12 5.19
C LEU A 28 -0.97 2.87 5.47
N PHE A 29 -0.87 4.17 5.68
CA PHE A 29 -2.04 5.02 5.97
C PHE A 29 -2.00 6.32 5.13
N PRO A 30 -2.10 6.23 3.79
CA PRO A 30 -2.16 7.40 2.93
C PRO A 30 -3.45 8.20 3.10
N SER A 31 -3.36 9.49 2.81
CA SER A 31 -4.46 10.38 2.47
C SER A 31 -4.50 10.58 0.95
N PHE A 32 -5.72 10.56 0.43
CA PHE A 32 -6.05 10.83 -0.98
C PHE A 32 -6.84 12.15 -1.11
N ALA A 33 -6.70 13.04 -0.12
CA ALA A 33 -7.28 14.37 -0.20
C ALA A 33 -6.70 15.10 -1.44
N GLY A 34 -7.58 15.64 -2.27
CA GLY A 34 -7.19 16.40 -3.47
C GLY A 34 -6.80 15.55 -4.68
N THR A 35 -6.67 14.23 -4.56
CA THR A 35 -6.41 13.34 -5.72
C THR A 35 -7.70 12.73 -6.29
N ILE A 36 -8.76 12.60 -5.49
CA ILE A 36 -10.01 11.94 -5.89
C ILE A 36 -11.22 12.74 -5.38
N ALA A 37 -12.26 12.82 -6.21
CA ALA A 37 -13.54 13.43 -5.86
C ALA A 37 -14.46 12.47 -5.07
N ALA A 38 -13.95 11.85 -4.01
CA ALA A 38 -14.76 11.08 -3.07
C ALA A 38 -15.24 11.99 -1.92
N ARG A 39 -16.44 11.71 -1.38
CA ARG A 39 -16.99 12.48 -0.24
C ARG A 39 -16.62 11.89 1.12
N THR A 40 -16.34 10.59 1.16
CA THR A 40 -15.97 9.88 2.39
C THR A 40 -14.92 8.82 2.11
N SER A 41 -14.13 8.44 3.11
CA SER A 41 -13.17 7.34 3.04
C SER A 41 -13.82 5.99 2.70
N ALA A 42 -15.05 5.74 3.16
CA ALA A 42 -15.81 4.55 2.78
C ALA A 42 -16.14 4.53 1.28
N ALA A 43 -16.68 5.63 0.75
CA ALA A 43 -16.99 5.74 -0.68
C ALA A 43 -15.73 5.67 -1.55
N LEU A 44 -14.63 6.24 -1.08
CA LEU A 44 -13.32 6.11 -1.71
C LEU A 44 -12.88 4.63 -1.82
N CYS A 45 -12.94 3.89 -0.70
CA CYS A 45 -12.52 2.49 -0.67
C CYS A 45 -13.41 1.62 -1.55
N GLU A 46 -14.72 1.88 -1.57
CA GLU A 46 -15.69 1.19 -2.44
C GLU A 46 -15.37 1.46 -3.92
N GLN A 47 -15.16 2.72 -4.30
CA GLN A 47 -14.83 3.09 -5.66
C GLN A 47 -13.53 2.42 -6.14
N ILE A 48 -12.49 2.40 -5.31
CA ILE A 48 -11.23 1.75 -5.65
C ILE A 48 -11.38 0.23 -5.74
N LEU A 49 -12.22 -0.38 -4.89
CA LEU A 49 -12.52 -1.80 -4.98
C LEU A 49 -13.23 -2.14 -6.30
N GLU A 50 -14.23 -1.35 -6.69
CA GLU A 50 -15.01 -1.57 -7.91
C GLU A 50 -14.19 -1.33 -9.19
N GLU A 51 -13.43 -0.25 -9.24
CA GLU A 51 -12.71 0.18 -10.45
C GLU A 51 -11.31 -0.43 -10.56
N ALA A 52 -10.55 -0.46 -9.46
CA ALA A 52 -9.17 -0.95 -9.45
C ALA A 52 -9.05 -2.39 -8.96
N GLY A 53 -10.08 -2.96 -8.33
CA GLY A 53 -10.04 -4.30 -7.75
C GLY A 53 -9.17 -4.41 -6.49
N ILE A 54 -8.95 -3.30 -5.79
CA ILE A 54 -8.06 -3.24 -4.61
C ILE A 54 -8.89 -3.01 -3.35
N ALA A 55 -8.82 -3.97 -2.42
CA ALA A 55 -9.48 -3.86 -1.13
C ALA A 55 -8.58 -3.17 -0.10
N MET A 56 -9.15 -2.18 0.61
CA MET A 56 -8.51 -1.48 1.73
C MET A 56 -9.58 -1.07 2.73
N LEU A 57 -9.15 -0.57 3.91
CA LEU A 57 -10.09 -0.19 4.96
C LEU A 57 -10.15 1.33 5.11
N PRO A 58 -11.35 1.92 5.20
CA PRO A 58 -11.49 3.37 5.30
C PRO A 58 -10.95 3.89 6.63
N GLY A 59 -10.40 5.12 6.62
CA GLY A 59 -9.92 5.78 7.83
C GLY A 59 -11.00 5.94 8.91
N SER A 60 -12.27 6.03 8.52
CA SER A 60 -13.41 6.11 9.44
C SER A 60 -13.50 4.91 10.39
N ASP A 61 -13.08 3.72 9.97
CA ASP A 61 -13.08 2.51 10.81
C ASP A 61 -12.00 2.59 11.91
N PHE A 62 -11.10 3.56 11.81
CA PHE A 62 -10.03 3.84 12.77
C PHE A 62 -10.25 5.15 13.55
N GLY A 63 -11.46 5.71 13.47
CA GLY A 63 -11.84 6.90 14.23
C GLY A 63 -11.49 8.24 13.56
N GLN A 64 -11.08 8.24 12.29
CA GLN A 64 -10.96 9.49 11.53
C GLN A 64 -12.34 10.01 11.11
N PRO A 65 -12.49 11.33 10.93
CA PRO A 65 -13.66 11.90 10.26
C PRO A 65 -13.96 11.18 8.94
N PRO A 66 -15.23 10.86 8.62
CA PRO A 66 -15.58 10.20 7.36
C PRO A 66 -15.08 10.93 6.12
N GLU A 67 -15.07 12.26 6.15
CA GLU A 67 -14.59 13.16 5.08
C GLU A 67 -13.07 13.15 4.90
N ASP A 68 -12.30 12.65 5.88
CA ASP A 68 -10.86 12.46 5.72
C ASP A 68 -10.65 11.24 4.82
N LEU A 69 -10.24 11.49 3.58
CA LEU A 69 -10.03 10.50 2.52
C LEU A 69 -8.76 9.67 2.76
N THR A 70 -8.65 9.11 3.96
CA THR A 70 -7.56 8.23 4.38
C THR A 70 -8.00 6.77 4.32
N ALA A 71 -7.04 5.88 4.13
CA ALA A 71 -7.30 4.45 4.15
C ALA A 71 -6.11 3.68 4.73
N ARG A 72 -6.40 2.55 5.38
CA ARG A 72 -5.39 1.59 5.82
C ARG A 72 -5.18 0.52 4.74
N ILE A 73 -3.96 0.43 4.24
CA ILE A 73 -3.52 -0.58 3.27
C ILE A 73 -2.65 -1.59 3.99
N ALA A 74 -2.97 -2.88 3.89
CA ALA A 74 -2.18 -3.96 4.48
C ALA A 74 -1.25 -4.60 3.43
N LEU A 75 0.05 -4.62 3.70
CA LEU A 75 1.05 -5.20 2.82
C LEU A 75 1.38 -6.63 3.26
N VAL A 76 0.40 -7.54 3.21
CA VAL A 76 0.50 -8.90 3.78
C VAL A 76 0.00 -10.02 2.86
N ASP A 77 -0.47 -9.71 1.67
CA ASP A 77 -0.97 -10.71 0.72
C ASP A 77 0.19 -11.41 -0.02
N PHE A 78 0.94 -12.25 0.72
CA PHE A 78 2.03 -13.07 0.18
C PHE A 78 2.38 -14.20 1.15
N ASP A 79 3.15 -15.19 0.68
CA ASP A 79 3.68 -16.24 1.54
C ASP A 79 4.78 -15.69 2.46
N GLY A 80 4.37 -15.27 3.65
CA GLY A 80 5.28 -14.75 4.68
C GLY A 80 6.33 -15.76 5.12
N ALA A 81 6.00 -17.06 5.18
CA ALA A 81 6.95 -18.08 5.59
C ALA A 81 8.03 -18.28 4.52
N GLY A 82 7.63 -18.42 3.26
CA GLY A 82 8.53 -18.51 2.12
C GLY A 82 9.40 -17.27 1.96
N ALA A 83 8.82 -16.07 2.10
CA ALA A 83 9.56 -14.82 2.04
C ALA A 83 10.59 -14.71 3.18
N MET A 84 10.25 -15.10 4.41
CA MET A 84 11.20 -15.12 5.53
C MET A 84 12.35 -16.09 5.29
N GLN A 85 12.07 -17.29 4.76
CA GLN A 85 13.11 -18.26 4.41
C GLN A 85 14.04 -17.71 3.32
N ALA A 86 13.49 -17.04 2.31
CA ALA A 86 14.26 -16.45 1.24
C ALA A 86 15.13 -15.29 1.73
N VAL A 87 14.64 -14.44 2.66
CA VAL A 87 15.44 -13.38 3.29
C VAL A 87 16.63 -13.99 4.05
N ALA A 88 16.46 -15.12 4.73
CA ALA A 88 17.55 -15.78 5.46
C ALA A 88 18.67 -16.33 4.56
N GLN A 89 18.45 -16.41 3.25
CA GLN A 89 19.47 -16.81 2.25
C GLN A 89 20.20 -15.62 1.63
N LEU A 90 19.81 -14.38 1.95
CA LEU A 90 20.52 -13.19 1.48
C LEU A 90 21.87 -13.04 2.20
N PRO A 91 22.86 -12.36 1.57
CA PRO A 91 24.09 -12.00 2.26
C PRO A 91 23.81 -11.27 3.57
N GLU A 92 24.67 -11.48 4.57
CA GLU A 92 24.51 -10.85 5.87
C GLU A 92 24.46 -9.31 5.74
N GLY A 93 23.44 -8.70 6.34
CA GLY A 93 23.21 -7.26 6.28
C GLY A 93 22.61 -6.74 4.96
N ALA A 94 22.36 -7.60 3.98
CA ALA A 94 21.67 -7.21 2.76
C ALA A 94 20.16 -7.06 3.00
N ASP A 95 19.60 -5.96 2.50
CA ASP A 95 18.15 -5.78 2.44
C ASP A 95 17.57 -6.42 1.17
N PRO A 96 16.31 -6.89 1.22
CA PRO A 96 15.55 -7.24 0.03
C PRO A 96 15.48 -6.05 -0.93
N ASP A 97 15.87 -6.26 -2.19
CA ASP A 97 15.71 -5.29 -3.27
C ASP A 97 14.35 -5.44 -3.97
N GLU A 98 14.06 -4.60 -4.96
CA GLU A 98 12.81 -4.67 -5.71
C GLU A 98 12.64 -6.02 -6.43
N ALA A 99 13.70 -6.60 -6.97
CA ALA A 99 13.64 -7.90 -7.64
C ALA A 99 13.22 -9.02 -6.68
N PHE A 100 13.73 -9.00 -5.45
CA PHE A 100 13.27 -9.88 -4.38
C PHE A 100 11.78 -9.65 -4.08
N LEU A 101 11.35 -8.40 -3.92
CA LEU A 101 9.96 -8.07 -3.61
C LEU A 101 9.01 -8.51 -4.73
N ARG A 102 9.34 -8.27 -6.00
CA ARG A 102 8.58 -8.74 -7.17
C ARG A 102 8.41 -10.26 -7.17
N ARG A 103 9.41 -11.00 -6.70
CA ARG A 103 9.41 -12.47 -6.67
C ARG A 103 8.64 -13.05 -5.49
N HIS A 104 8.76 -12.45 -4.31
CA HIS A 104 8.26 -13.03 -3.06
C HIS A 104 7.01 -12.33 -2.49
N CYS A 105 6.72 -11.11 -2.95
CA CYS A 105 5.59 -10.28 -2.52
C CYS A 105 4.78 -9.77 -3.72
N GLU A 106 4.71 -10.57 -4.80
CA GLU A 106 4.16 -10.17 -6.10
C GLU A 106 2.74 -9.58 -6.00
N ALA A 107 1.83 -10.25 -5.29
CA ALA A 107 0.44 -9.81 -5.19
C ALA A 107 0.32 -8.43 -4.51
N VAL A 108 1.09 -8.18 -3.44
CA VAL A 108 1.16 -6.86 -2.80
C VAL A 108 1.73 -5.81 -3.76
N MET A 109 2.84 -6.10 -4.42
CA MET A 109 3.49 -5.19 -5.38
C MET A 109 2.52 -4.79 -6.50
N ASN A 110 1.89 -5.79 -7.13
CA ASN A 110 0.92 -5.59 -8.20
C ASN A 110 -0.32 -4.83 -7.71
N GLY A 111 -0.75 -5.06 -6.47
CA GLY A 111 -1.86 -4.32 -5.87
C GLY A 111 -1.54 -2.83 -5.69
N VAL A 112 -0.33 -2.52 -5.20
CA VAL A 112 0.15 -1.12 -5.08
C VAL A 112 0.31 -0.48 -6.45
N ASP A 113 0.93 -1.16 -7.42
CA ASP A 113 1.11 -0.66 -8.79
C ASP A 113 -0.24 -0.35 -9.45
N ARG A 114 -1.24 -1.23 -9.32
CA ARG A 114 -2.60 -1.02 -9.85
C ARG A 114 -3.31 0.16 -9.19
N LEU A 115 -3.20 0.29 -7.88
CA LEU A 115 -3.75 1.44 -7.16
C LEU A 115 -3.12 2.74 -7.66
N CYS A 116 -1.79 2.78 -7.81
CA CYS A 116 -1.09 3.96 -8.28
C CYS A 116 -1.40 4.31 -9.75
N GLY A 117 -1.55 3.31 -10.61
CA GLY A 117 -2.04 3.49 -11.98
C GLY A 117 -3.44 4.11 -11.99
N TRP A 118 -4.36 3.55 -11.21
CA TRP A 118 -5.72 4.08 -11.10
C TRP A 118 -5.78 5.52 -10.56
N LEU A 119 -4.88 5.89 -9.63
CA LEU A 119 -4.74 7.26 -9.14
C LEU A 119 -4.21 8.23 -10.20
N SER A 120 -3.31 7.77 -11.07
CA SER A 120 -2.64 8.62 -12.07
C SER A 120 -3.49 8.89 -13.31
N ASP A 121 -4.50 8.08 -13.57
CA ASP A 121 -5.38 8.19 -14.74
C ASP A 121 -6.50 9.24 -14.57
N ARG A 122 -6.43 10.10 -13.53
CA ARG A 122 -7.50 11.02 -13.11
C ARG A 122 -7.02 12.46 -12.92
#